data_AF-A0A6U5GUT3-F1
#
_entry.id   AF-A0A6U5GUT3-F1
#
_cell.length_a   1.000
_cell.length_b   1.000
_cell.length_c   1.000
_cell.angle_alpha   90.00
_cell.angle_beta   90.00
_cell.angle_gamma   90.00
#
_symmetry.space_group_name_H-M   'P 1'
#
loop_
_entity.id
_entity.type
_entity.pdbx_description
1 polymer ?
#
loop_
_entity_poly.entity_id
_entity_poly.type
_entity_poly.pdbx_seq_one_letter_code
_entity_poly.pdbx_strand_id
1 'polypeptide(L)'
;AEVEVVVVPQHAEEARKCEEITRNFVKRITAVPMDYDARVTGAHRRALRNIASKMKAERYPQKLTELTLGRTEARIEMADGDTISYESLAEKIELDPRWLEHVDAALWSNELILLRLGDVHPNMKKKKAVALLGNRIAKIIDAHVAQTLGHTVLLYRPGMPPVLDLDRLAAQC
;
A
#
# COMPACT_ATOMS: atom_id res chain seq x y z
N ALA A 1 -9.02 24.64 -33.72
CA ALA A 1 -9.08 24.34 -32.28
C ALA A 1 -7.95 25.11 -31.63
N GLU A 2 -8.28 26.19 -30.93
CA GLU A 2 -7.31 26.91 -30.11
C GLU A 2 -6.91 26.01 -28.95
N VAL A 3 -5.61 25.75 -28.81
CA VAL A 3 -5.07 25.00 -27.66
C VAL A 3 -4.77 26.04 -26.60
N GLU A 4 -5.62 26.10 -25.59
CA GLU A 4 -5.42 26.93 -24.41
C GLU A 4 -4.28 26.32 -23.58
N VAL A 5 -3.08 26.90 -23.69
CA VAL A 5 -1.93 26.50 -22.89
C VAL A 5 -2.07 27.15 -21.52
N VAL A 6 -2.60 26.39 -20.54
CA VAL A 6 -2.66 26.82 -19.15
C VAL A 6 -1.24 26.77 -18.57
N VAL A 7 -0.54 27.89 -18.60
CA VAL A 7 0.74 28.07 -17.90
C VAL A 7 0.45 28.20 -16.41
N VAL A 8 0.56 27.10 -15.67
CA VAL A 8 0.48 27.12 -14.21
C VAL A 8 1.77 27.76 -13.69
N PRO A 9 1.72 28.85 -12.90
CA PRO A 9 2.92 29.46 -12.33
C PRO A 9 3.64 28.44 -11.44
N GLN A 10 4.98 28.36 -11.55
CA GLN A 10 5.81 27.42 -10.81
C GLN A 10 5.54 27.43 -9.29
N HIS A 11 5.24 28.62 -8.74
CA HIS A 11 4.84 28.80 -7.33
C HIS A 11 3.52 28.11 -6.94
N ALA A 12 2.57 27.96 -7.87
CA ALA A 12 1.32 27.26 -7.61
C ALA A 12 1.52 25.74 -7.53
N GLU A 13 2.50 25.19 -8.24
CA GLU A 13 2.86 23.77 -8.15
C GLU A 13 3.58 23.47 -6.82
N GLU A 14 4.51 24.33 -6.42
CA GLU A 14 5.20 24.24 -5.13
C GLU A 14 4.22 24.36 -3.96
N ALA A 15 3.27 25.29 -4.02
CA ALA A 15 2.23 25.44 -3.02
C ALA A 15 1.38 24.17 -2.86
N ARG A 16 1.01 23.51 -3.98
CA ARG A 16 0.26 22.23 -3.95
C ARG A 16 1.07 21.11 -3.31
N LYS A 17 2.36 21.02 -3.60
CA LYS A 17 3.27 20.04 -2.96
C LYS A 17 3.36 20.27 -1.45
N CYS A 18 3.52 21.51 -1.03
CA CYS A 18 3.52 21.87 0.40
C CYS A 18 2.18 21.56 1.09
N GLU A 19 1.06 21.82 0.42
CA GLU A 19 -0.26 21.50 0.91
C GLU A 19 -0.43 19.98 1.10
N GLU A 20 -0.01 19.17 0.13
CA GLU A 20 -0.08 17.71 0.22
C GLU A 20 0.77 17.17 1.37
N ILE A 21 2.01 17.64 1.52
CA ILE A 21 2.89 17.27 2.64
C ILE A 21 2.24 17.62 3.97
N THR A 22 1.73 18.83 4.11
CA THR A 22 1.10 19.30 5.36
C THR A 22 -0.15 18.49 5.67
N ARG A 23 -0.98 18.21 4.67
CA ARG A 23 -2.19 17.41 4.81
C ARG A 23 -1.87 15.99 5.27
N ASN A 24 -0.89 15.34 4.66
CA ASN A 24 -0.46 14.00 5.04
C ASN A 24 0.16 13.97 6.43
N PHE A 25 0.92 15.00 6.79
CA PHE A 25 1.46 15.15 8.15
C PHE A 25 0.35 15.29 9.20
N VAL A 26 -0.63 16.19 8.97
CA VAL A 26 -1.77 16.39 9.88
C VAL A 26 -2.55 15.09 10.04
N LYS A 27 -2.83 14.37 8.95
CA LYS A 27 -3.47 13.04 8.99
C LYS A 27 -2.67 12.07 9.87
N ARG A 28 -1.36 12.01 9.69
CA ARG A 28 -0.47 11.10 10.43
C ARG A 28 -0.48 11.38 11.94
N ILE A 29 -0.44 12.64 12.37
CA ILE A 29 -0.40 12.99 13.81
C ILE A 29 -1.77 12.95 14.49
N THR A 30 -2.86 13.06 13.72
CA THR A 30 -4.24 13.01 14.25
C THR A 30 -4.86 11.62 14.18
N ALA A 31 -4.20 10.68 13.50
CA ALA A 31 -4.66 9.31 13.37
C ALA A 31 -4.76 8.63 14.73
N VAL A 32 -5.93 8.05 15.00
CA VAL A 32 -6.16 7.22 16.17
C VAL A 32 -5.76 5.78 15.80
N PRO A 33 -4.91 5.12 16.60
CA PRO A 33 -4.58 3.72 16.39
C PRO A 33 -5.85 2.88 16.22
N MET A 34 -5.89 2.03 15.19
CA MET A 34 -7.07 1.27 14.84
C MET A 34 -6.84 -0.22 15.00
N ASP A 35 -7.72 -0.89 15.74
CA ASP A 35 -7.82 -2.35 15.68
C ASP A 35 -8.52 -2.77 14.39
N TYR A 36 -7.71 -3.07 13.37
CA TYR A 36 -8.20 -3.50 12.07
C TYR A 36 -8.91 -4.85 12.11
N ASP A 37 -8.52 -5.76 13.00
CA ASP A 37 -9.13 -7.08 13.05
C ASP A 37 -10.56 -7.01 13.60
N ALA A 38 -10.81 -6.08 14.53
CA ALA A 38 -12.15 -5.78 15.02
C ALA A 38 -13.00 -5.00 14.01
N ARG A 39 -12.40 -4.04 13.27
CA ARG A 39 -13.16 -3.12 12.39
C ARG A 39 -13.31 -3.58 10.94
N VAL A 40 -12.33 -4.29 10.39
CA VAL A 40 -12.33 -4.71 8.98
C VAL A 40 -12.86 -6.14 8.86
N THR A 41 -14.18 -6.25 8.71
CA THR A 41 -14.89 -7.51 8.52
C THR A 41 -14.65 -8.12 7.13
N GLY A 42 -15.12 -9.36 6.92
CA GLY A 42 -15.08 -10.00 5.61
C GLY A 42 -15.82 -9.22 4.51
N ALA A 43 -16.88 -8.49 4.85
CA ALA A 43 -17.62 -7.62 3.93
C ALA A 43 -16.77 -6.41 3.53
N HIS A 44 -16.11 -5.76 4.50
CA HIS A 44 -15.15 -4.67 4.23
C HIS A 44 -14.02 -5.13 3.31
N ARG A 45 -13.42 -6.31 3.58
CA ARG A 45 -12.40 -6.89 2.70
C ARG A 45 -12.92 -7.13 1.28
N ARG A 46 -14.17 -7.58 1.12
CA ARG A 46 -14.78 -7.76 -0.21
C ARG A 46 -14.98 -6.43 -0.93
N ALA A 47 -15.47 -5.41 -0.23
CA ALA A 47 -15.65 -4.08 -0.76
C ALA A 47 -14.33 -3.47 -1.24
N LEU A 48 -13.28 -3.55 -0.42
CA LEU A 48 -11.93 -3.11 -0.77
C LEU A 48 -11.41 -3.78 -2.05
N ARG A 49 -11.60 -5.09 -2.21
CA ARG A 49 -11.22 -5.82 -3.44
C ARG A 49 -12.00 -5.36 -4.66
N ASN A 50 -13.30 -5.12 -4.50
CA ASN A 50 -14.16 -4.66 -5.58
C ASN A 50 -13.75 -3.26 -6.05
N ILE A 51 -13.44 -2.36 -5.11
CA ILE A 51 -12.98 -1.01 -5.42
C ILE A 51 -11.60 -1.03 -6.06
N ALA A 52 -10.65 -1.80 -5.53
CA ALA A 52 -9.33 -1.94 -6.14
C ALA A 52 -9.45 -2.38 -7.61
N SER A 53 -10.36 -3.32 -7.89
CA SER A 53 -10.62 -3.78 -9.25
C SER A 53 -11.23 -2.69 -10.14
N LYS A 54 -12.15 -1.87 -9.60
CA LYS A 54 -12.74 -0.70 -10.29
C LYS A 54 -11.71 0.40 -10.56
N MET A 55 -10.88 0.74 -9.57
CA MET A 55 -9.79 1.72 -9.67
C MET A 55 -8.75 1.29 -10.71
N LYS A 56 -8.40 -0.01 -10.75
CA LYS A 56 -7.49 -0.55 -11.77
C LYS A 56 -8.09 -0.50 -13.18
N ALA A 57 -9.40 -0.66 -13.31
CA ALA A 57 -10.13 -0.52 -14.56
C ALA A 57 -10.46 0.95 -14.92
N GLU A 58 -9.93 1.92 -14.18
CA GLU A 58 -10.18 3.37 -14.35
C GLU A 58 -11.67 3.75 -14.24
N ARG A 59 -12.46 2.92 -13.56
CA ARG A 59 -13.90 3.15 -13.28
C ARG A 59 -14.13 3.81 -11.92
N TYR A 60 -13.10 4.46 -11.39
CA TYR A 60 -13.13 5.18 -10.12
C TYR A 60 -12.34 6.48 -10.28
N PRO A 61 -12.75 7.60 -9.67
CA PRO A 61 -12.10 8.90 -9.84
C PRO A 61 -10.64 8.91 -9.38
N GLN A 62 -10.26 7.98 -8.51
CA GLN A 62 -8.88 7.78 -8.05
C GLN A 62 -8.28 6.54 -8.71
N LYS A 63 -7.07 6.68 -9.23
CA LYS A 63 -6.29 5.57 -9.79
C LYS A 63 -5.64 4.79 -8.65
N LEU A 64 -5.62 3.46 -8.78
CA LEU A 64 -4.96 2.61 -7.81
C LEU A 64 -3.44 2.82 -7.91
N THR A 65 -2.83 3.36 -6.85
CA THR A 65 -1.38 3.50 -6.76
C THR A 65 -0.74 2.13 -6.60
N GLU A 66 0.26 1.87 -7.43
CA GLU A 66 1.04 0.64 -7.41
C GLU A 66 2.49 0.98 -7.12
N LEU A 67 3.07 0.34 -6.10
CA LEU A 67 4.47 0.49 -5.72
C LEU A 67 5.16 -0.86 -5.76
N THR A 68 6.39 -0.88 -6.27
CA THR A 68 7.21 -2.09 -6.33
C THR A 68 8.33 -1.96 -5.33
N LEU A 69 8.53 -3.00 -4.50
CA LEU A 69 9.74 -3.11 -3.70
C LEU A 69 10.88 -3.58 -4.61
N GLY A 70 11.95 -2.79 -4.66
CA GLY A 70 13.13 -3.10 -5.47
C GLY A 70 13.76 -4.45 -5.08
N ARG A 71 14.55 -5.01 -5.99
CA ARG A 71 15.27 -6.25 -5.75
C ARG A 71 16.32 -6.02 -4.65
N THR A 72 16.37 -6.90 -3.66
CA THR A 72 17.48 -6.89 -2.69
C THR A 72 18.62 -7.74 -3.24
N GLU A 73 19.85 -7.23 -3.15
CA GLU A 73 21.07 -7.99 -3.47
C GLU A 73 21.53 -8.85 -2.29
N ALA A 74 20.84 -8.78 -1.14
CA ALA A 74 21.16 -9.57 0.03
C ALA A 74 21.24 -11.06 -0.36
N ARG A 75 22.47 -11.59 -0.34
CA ARG A 75 22.71 -13.04 -0.40
C ARG A 75 22.18 -13.60 0.90
N ILE A 76 20.94 -14.06 0.89
CA ILE A 76 20.40 -14.82 1.99
C ILE A 76 21.07 -16.20 1.91
N GLU A 77 22.23 -16.32 2.56
CA GLU A 77 23.02 -17.55 2.58
C GLU A 77 22.13 -18.70 3.06
N MET A 78 22.00 -19.70 2.19
CA MET A 78 21.38 -20.97 2.52
C MET A 78 22.46 -21.78 3.22
N ALA A 79 22.24 -22.15 4.48
CA ALA A 79 23.03 -23.24 5.05
C ALA A 79 22.71 -24.51 4.24
N ASP A 80 23.75 -25.20 3.78
CA ASP A 80 23.60 -26.41 2.96
C ASP A 80 22.64 -27.41 3.62
N GLY A 81 21.54 -27.70 2.93
CA GLY A 81 20.54 -28.71 3.34
C GLY A 81 19.25 -28.17 3.96
N ASP A 82 19.19 -26.91 4.39
CA ASP A 82 17.99 -26.35 5.02
C ASP A 82 17.09 -25.61 4.03
N THR A 83 15.86 -26.09 3.91
CA THR A 83 14.80 -25.36 3.20
C THR A 83 14.47 -24.12 4.01
N ILE A 84 14.99 -22.95 3.61
CA ILE A 84 14.68 -21.67 4.28
C ILE A 84 13.16 -21.51 4.39
N SER A 85 12.66 -21.42 5.62
CA SER A 85 11.26 -21.13 5.88
C SER A 85 10.88 -19.77 5.30
N TYR A 86 9.64 -19.62 4.82
CA TYR A 86 9.19 -18.35 4.24
C TYR A 86 9.17 -17.22 5.27
N GLU A 87 8.99 -17.59 6.54
CA GLU A 87 9.01 -16.73 7.71
C GLU A 87 10.41 -16.11 7.86
N SER A 88 11.46 -16.95 7.90
CA SER A 88 12.85 -16.47 7.95
C SER A 88 13.23 -15.63 6.73
N LEU A 89 12.70 -15.96 5.54
CA LEU A 89 12.94 -15.19 4.33
C LEU A 89 12.32 -13.78 4.43
N ALA A 90 11.06 -13.69 4.88
CA ALA A 90 10.35 -12.42 5.02
C ALA A 90 10.97 -11.51 6.09
N GLU A 91 11.58 -12.08 7.14
CA GLU A 91 12.29 -11.33 8.19
C GLU A 91 13.64 -10.79 7.72
N LYS A 92 14.40 -11.58 6.96
CA LYS A 92 15.74 -11.21 6.47
C LYS A 92 15.74 -10.18 5.34
N ILE A 93 14.61 -9.97 4.66
CA ILE A 93 14.51 -8.91 3.64
C ILE A 93 14.65 -7.55 4.33
N GLU A 94 15.68 -6.80 3.95
CA GLU A 94 15.85 -5.42 4.37
C GLU A 94 14.82 -4.53 3.67
N LEU A 95 14.15 -3.69 4.44
CA LEU A 95 13.17 -2.74 3.95
C LEU A 95 13.82 -1.35 4.03
N ASP A 96 14.06 -0.73 2.88
CA ASP A 96 14.56 0.66 2.82
C ASP A 96 13.56 1.60 3.52
N PRO A 97 13.96 2.31 4.58
CA PRO A 97 13.10 3.27 5.26
C PRO A 97 12.53 4.34 4.33
N ARG A 98 13.29 4.77 3.31
CA ARG A 98 12.81 5.77 2.33
C ARG A 98 11.67 5.24 1.50
N TRP A 99 11.77 3.97 1.09
CA TRP A 99 10.69 3.30 0.38
C TRP A 99 9.46 3.13 1.27
N LEU A 100 9.65 2.78 2.55
CA LEU A 100 8.53 2.68 3.51
C LEU A 100 7.82 4.02 3.70
N GLU A 101 8.53 5.14 3.77
CA GLU A 101 7.91 6.47 3.84
C GLU A 101 7.14 6.80 2.54
N HIS A 102 7.60 6.35 1.37
CA HIS A 102 6.81 6.48 0.14
C HIS A 102 5.53 5.65 0.16
N VAL A 103 5.59 4.43 0.71
CA VAL A 103 4.41 3.58 0.92
C VAL A 103 3.43 4.23 1.89
N ASP A 104 3.93 4.79 2.99
CA ASP A 104 3.14 5.48 3.99
C ASP A 104 2.44 6.72 3.41
N ALA A 105 3.19 7.57 2.70
CA ALA A 105 2.63 8.73 2.02
C ALA A 105 1.55 8.34 1.00
N ALA A 106 1.77 7.27 0.22
CA ALA A 106 0.79 6.78 -0.74
C ALA A 106 -0.50 6.28 -0.06
N LEU A 107 -0.40 5.65 1.12
CA LEU A 107 -1.55 5.26 1.92
C LEU A 107 -2.29 6.49 2.48
N TRP A 108 -1.61 7.53 2.93
CA TRP A 108 -2.28 8.75 3.41
C TRP A 108 -3.04 9.50 2.32
N SER A 109 -2.52 9.49 1.09
CA SER A 109 -3.15 10.14 -0.05
C SER A 109 -4.32 9.31 -0.61
N ASN A 110 -4.20 7.98 -0.70
CA ASN A 110 -5.14 7.13 -1.45
C ASN A 110 -5.93 6.13 -0.60
N GLU A 111 -5.53 5.87 0.64
CA GLU A 111 -6.04 4.84 1.57
C GLU A 111 -5.90 3.39 1.12
N LEU A 112 -5.82 3.14 -0.18
CA LEU A 112 -5.77 1.81 -0.78
C LEU A 112 -4.69 1.77 -1.86
N ILE A 113 -3.71 0.87 -1.71
CA ILE A 113 -2.59 0.73 -2.65
C ILE A 113 -2.27 -0.73 -2.95
N LEU A 114 -1.60 -0.98 -4.08
CA LEU A 114 -1.02 -2.27 -4.42
C LEU A 114 0.49 -2.26 -4.24
N LEU A 115 1.02 -3.24 -3.50
CA LEU A 115 2.44 -3.47 -3.36
C LEU A 115 2.87 -4.72 -4.13
N ARG A 116 3.76 -4.56 -5.12
CA ARG A 116 4.40 -5.69 -5.82
C ARG A 116 5.66 -6.11 -5.08
N LEU A 117 5.68 -7.36 -4.63
CA LEU A 117 6.75 -7.93 -3.79
C LEU A 117 7.41 -9.18 -4.41
N GLY A 118 6.96 -9.65 -5.57
CA GLY A 118 7.47 -10.88 -6.18
C GLY A 118 8.91 -10.80 -6.69
N ASP A 119 9.37 -9.59 -7.03
CA ASP A 119 10.68 -9.38 -7.64
C ASP A 119 11.79 -9.07 -6.62
N VAL A 120 11.43 -9.06 -5.33
CA VAL A 120 12.34 -8.72 -4.22
C VAL A 120 13.45 -9.76 -4.08
N HIS A 121 13.09 -11.04 -4.17
CA HIS A 121 14.02 -12.18 -4.04
C HIS A 121 13.56 -13.35 -4.93
N PRO A 122 14.46 -14.17 -5.51
CA PRO A 122 14.05 -15.31 -6.36
C PRO A 122 13.06 -16.28 -5.70
N ASN A 123 13.15 -16.44 -4.38
CA ASN A 123 12.27 -17.30 -3.58
C ASN A 123 10.95 -16.60 -3.14
N MET A 124 10.75 -15.31 -3.49
CA MET A 124 9.50 -14.56 -3.24
C MET A 124 8.43 -14.74 -4.32
N LYS A 125 8.55 -15.77 -5.16
CA LYS A 125 7.52 -16.15 -6.15
C LYS A 125 6.35 -16.92 -5.56
N LYS A 126 6.30 -17.09 -4.24
CA LYS A 126 5.26 -17.89 -3.56
C LYS A 126 4.35 -16.95 -2.77
N LYS A 127 3.05 -17.12 -2.97
CA LYS A 127 2.00 -16.32 -2.31
C LYS A 127 2.16 -16.27 -0.78
N LYS A 128 2.55 -17.39 -0.14
CA LYS A 128 2.75 -17.46 1.32
C LYS A 128 3.87 -16.51 1.78
N ALA A 129 5.00 -16.50 1.07
CA ALA A 129 6.14 -15.66 1.38
C ALA A 129 5.81 -14.16 1.20
N VAL A 130 5.08 -13.83 0.12
CA VAL A 130 4.58 -12.48 -0.16
C VAL A 130 3.58 -12.01 0.89
N ALA A 131 2.69 -12.90 1.36
CA ALA A 131 1.74 -12.56 2.42
C ALA A 131 2.46 -12.25 3.75
N LEU A 132 3.50 -13.01 4.10
CA LEU A 132 4.29 -12.77 5.30
C LEU A 132 5.03 -11.43 5.24
N LEU A 133 5.71 -11.14 4.12
CA LEU A 133 6.38 -9.85 3.92
C LEU A 133 5.37 -8.68 3.92
N GLY A 134 4.22 -8.86 3.25
CA GLY A 134 3.13 -7.89 3.24
C GLY A 134 2.59 -7.59 4.64
N ASN A 135 2.37 -8.61 5.46
CA ASN A 135 1.94 -8.45 6.86
C ASN A 135 3.00 -7.74 7.70
N ARG A 136 4.29 -8.03 7.49
CA ARG A 136 5.39 -7.33 8.16
C ARG A 136 5.40 -5.85 7.79
N ILE A 137 5.32 -5.52 6.50
CA ILE A 137 5.26 -4.13 6.02
C ILE A 137 4.04 -3.42 6.63
N ALA A 138 2.87 -4.06 6.55
CA ALA A 138 1.62 -3.52 7.09
C ALA A 138 1.72 -3.23 8.59
N LYS A 139 2.35 -4.12 9.37
CA LYS A 139 2.59 -3.90 10.80
C LYS A 139 3.52 -2.71 11.07
N ILE A 140 4.58 -2.54 10.28
CA ILE A 140 5.54 -1.42 10.44
C ILE A 140 4.85 -0.07 10.21
N ILE A 141 3.97 -0.01 9.20
CA ILE A 141 3.28 1.22 8.82
C ILE A 141 1.87 1.31 9.41
N ASP A 142 1.45 0.44 10.34
CA ASP A 142 0.09 0.45 10.90
C ASP A 142 -1.05 0.42 9.85
N ALA A 143 -0.96 -0.48 8.88
CA ALA A 143 -1.96 -0.71 7.83
C ALA A 143 -2.56 -2.12 7.89
N HIS A 144 -3.62 -2.35 7.12
CA HIS A 144 -4.30 -3.64 6.98
C HIS A 144 -4.01 -4.31 5.63
N VAL A 145 -3.69 -5.60 5.64
CA VAL A 145 -3.62 -6.42 4.42
C VAL A 145 -5.01 -6.90 4.03
N ALA A 146 -5.63 -6.22 3.06
CA ALA A 146 -6.96 -6.58 2.57
C ALA A 146 -6.95 -7.88 1.72
N GLN A 147 -5.88 -8.10 0.97
CA GLN A 147 -5.71 -9.31 0.15
C GLN A 147 -4.26 -9.53 -0.29
N THR A 148 -3.86 -10.79 -0.46
CA THR A 148 -2.67 -11.17 -1.25
C THR A 148 -3.07 -11.80 -2.58
N LEU A 149 -2.60 -11.22 -3.68
CA LEU A 149 -2.87 -11.59 -5.08
C LEU A 149 -1.57 -12.06 -5.75
N GLY A 150 -1.26 -13.35 -5.66
CA GLY A 150 -0.03 -13.90 -6.23
C GLY A 150 1.21 -13.26 -5.61
N HIS A 151 1.83 -12.33 -6.34
CA HIS A 151 3.04 -11.59 -5.97
C HIS A 151 2.77 -10.16 -5.46
N THR A 152 1.50 -9.80 -5.30
CA THR A 152 1.07 -8.46 -4.94
C THR A 152 0.24 -8.49 -3.67
N VAL A 153 0.34 -7.44 -2.86
CA VAL A 153 -0.44 -7.26 -1.63
C VAL A 153 -1.27 -5.99 -1.76
N LEU A 154 -2.55 -6.07 -1.43
CA LEU A 154 -3.46 -4.92 -1.34
C LEU A 154 -3.44 -4.42 0.11
N LEU A 155 -2.95 -3.20 0.31
CA LEU A 155 -2.90 -2.56 1.62
C LEU A 155 -3.97 -1.49 1.74
N TYR A 156 -4.58 -1.42 2.92
CA TYR A 156 -5.58 -0.43 3.28
C TYR A 156 -5.23 0.28 4.59
N ARG A 157 -5.45 1.60 4.61
CA ARG A 157 -5.24 2.50 5.75
C ARG A 157 -6.31 3.59 5.69
N PRO A 158 -7.24 3.69 6.65
CA PRO A 158 -8.18 4.80 6.70
C PRO A 158 -7.42 6.10 6.97
N GLY A 159 -7.70 7.12 6.18
CA GLY A 159 -7.31 8.50 6.43
C GLY A 159 -8.27 9.18 7.40
N MET A 160 -7.89 10.37 7.84
CA MET A 160 -8.75 11.24 8.64
C MET A 160 -8.78 12.65 8.01
N PRO A 161 -9.89 13.07 7.37
CA PRO A 161 -11.12 12.31 7.14
C PRO A 161 -10.92 11.14 6.16
N PRO A 162 -11.78 10.11 6.22
CA PRO A 162 -11.71 8.98 5.30
C PRO A 162 -12.05 9.39 3.87
N VAL A 163 -11.27 8.91 2.92
CA VAL A 163 -11.48 9.01 1.47
C VAL A 163 -12.45 7.94 0.99
N LEU A 164 -12.36 6.73 1.57
CA LEU A 164 -13.23 5.59 1.32
C LEU A 164 -14.17 5.36 2.51
N ASP A 165 -15.47 5.50 2.27
CA ASP A 165 -16.52 5.14 3.22
C ASP A 165 -16.77 3.63 3.21
N LEU A 166 -16.00 2.89 4.02
CA LEU A 166 -16.02 1.44 4.03
C LEU A 166 -17.39 0.84 4.34
N ASP A 167 -18.14 1.43 5.27
CA ASP A 167 -19.44 0.92 5.69
C ASP A 167 -20.43 1.00 4.53
N ARG A 168 -20.45 2.15 3.84
CA ARG A 168 -21.26 2.33 2.64
C ARG A 168 -20.86 1.38 1.52
N LEU A 169 -19.57 1.12 1.36
CA LEU A 169 -19.05 0.25 0.30
C LEU A 169 -19.35 -1.23 0.59
N ALA A 170 -19.28 -1.66 1.86
CA ALA A 170 -19.63 -3.01 2.27
C ALA A 170 -21.13 -3.30 2.16
N ALA A 171 -21.99 -2.31 2.40
CA ALA A 171 -23.44 -2.45 2.21
C ALA A 171 -23.86 -2.69 0.74
N GLN A 172 -22.97 -2.42 -0.23
CA GLN A 172 -23.23 -2.56 -1.66
C GLN A 172 -22.65 -3.86 -2.28
N CYS A 173 -21.98 -4.70 -1.49
CA CYS A 173 -21.21 -5.87 -1.95
C CYS A 173 -21.75 -7.20 -1.43
#